data_AF-A0AAW9EFF8-F1
#
_entry.id   AF-A0AAW9EFF8-F1
#
_cell.length_a   1.000
_cell.length_b   1.000
_cell.length_c   1.000
_cell.angle_alpha   90.00
_cell.angle_beta   90.00
_cell.angle_gamma   90.00
#
_symmetry.space_group_name_H-M   'P 1'
#
loop_
_entity.id
_entity.type
_entity.pdbx_description
1 polymer ?
#
loop_
_entity_poly.entity_id
_entity_poly.type
_entity_poly.pdbx_seq_one_letter_code
_entity_poly.pdbx_strand_id
1 'polypeptide(L)'
;MIPKKWNPNLKAVVEWEKDPKPHAAIRRDKYGRLDKDDYLRHASSYTRHKMIVDIPRCSEKICLLQVHFLPCDQVAVSTTYYSQG
;
A
#
# COMPACT_ATOMS: atom_id res chain seq x y z
N MET A 1 -4.59 -1.26 15.15
CA MET A 1 -6.00 -1.13 15.58
C MET A 1 -6.48 0.26 15.18
N ILE A 2 -7.58 0.38 14.43
CA ILE A 2 -8.14 1.68 13.99
C ILE A 2 -9.04 2.23 15.13
N PRO A 3 -8.87 3.48 15.58
CA PRO A 3 -9.67 4.02 16.68
C PRO A 3 -11.13 4.22 16.26
N LYS A 4 -12.08 3.97 17.17
CA LYS A 4 -13.52 4.21 16.95
C LYS A 4 -13.87 5.69 16.74
N LYS A 5 -13.06 6.61 17.28
CA LYS A 5 -13.20 8.06 17.10
C LYS A 5 -11.95 8.58 16.40
N TRP A 6 -12.14 9.23 15.26
CA TRP A 6 -11.05 9.78 14.46
C TRP A 6 -10.63 11.14 15.03
N ASN A 7 -9.36 11.25 15.43
CA ASN A 7 -8.76 12.53 15.83
C ASN A 7 -8.24 13.27 14.58
N PRO A 8 -8.31 14.61 14.53
CA PRO A 8 -7.86 15.39 13.37
C PRO A 8 -6.35 15.29 13.11
N ASN A 9 -5.56 14.85 14.08
CA ASN A 9 -4.11 14.65 13.94
C ASN A 9 -3.72 13.19 13.61
N LEU A 10 -4.67 12.37 13.18
CA LEU A 10 -4.39 10.98 12.82
C LEU A 10 -3.62 10.94 11.49
N LYS A 11 -2.49 10.23 11.48
CA LYS A 11 -1.65 10.03 10.29
C LYS A 11 -1.55 8.55 9.95
N ALA A 12 -1.49 8.24 8.66
CA ALA A 12 -1.15 6.92 8.17
C ALA A 12 0.33 6.87 7.81
N VAL A 13 0.99 5.78 8.20
CA VAL A 13 2.31 5.42 7.67
C VAL A 13 2.07 4.42 6.54
N VAL A 14 2.43 4.79 5.32
CA VAL A 14 2.31 3.93 4.15
C VAL A 14 3.72 3.54 3.71
N GLU A 15 3.99 2.25 3.72
CA GLU A 15 5.23 1.65 3.25
C GLU A 15 4.93 0.73 2.07
N TRP A 16 5.71 0.85 0.99
CA TRP A 16 5.54 0.02 -0.20
C TRP A 16 6.87 -0.26 -0.88
N GLU A 17 6.89 -1.33 -1.67
CA GLU A 17 8.01 -1.70 -2.53
C GLU A 17 7.62 -1.52 -3.99
N LYS A 18 8.57 -1.10 -4.82
CA LYS A 18 8.39 -0.94 -6.25
C LYS A 18 9.39 -1.80 -6.99
N ASP A 19 8.85 -2.72 -7.78
CA ASP A 19 9.58 -3.53 -8.73
C ASP A 19 9.87 -2.71 -10.00
N PRO A 20 11.14 -2.44 -10.36
CA PRO A 20 11.47 -1.73 -11.59
C PRO A 20 11.21 -2.56 -12.86
N LYS A 21 11.01 -3.88 -12.74
CA LYS A 21 10.78 -4.81 -13.85
C LYS A 21 9.66 -5.82 -13.50
N PRO A 22 8.40 -5.37 -13.34
CA PRO A 22 7.27 -6.20 -12.86
C PRO A 22 6.89 -7.36 -13.79
N HIS A 23 7.40 -7.36 -15.03
CA HIS A 23 7.16 -8.40 -16.02
C HIS A 23 8.39 -9.25 -16.32
N ALA A 24 9.48 -9.09 -15.56
CA ALA A 24 10.64 -9.96 -15.70
C ALA A 24 10.26 -11.41 -15.35
N ALA A 25 10.82 -12.35 -16.10
CA ALA A 25 10.65 -13.77 -15.78
C ALA A 25 11.39 -14.10 -14.47
N ILE A 26 10.68 -14.73 -13.55
CA ILE A 26 11.24 -15.31 -12.33
C ILE A 26 11.09 -16.83 -12.46
N ARG A 27 12.19 -17.56 -12.27
CA ARG A 27 12.22 -19.01 -12.34
C ARG A 27 11.23 -19.60 -11.33
N ARG A 28 10.64 -20.74 -11.70
CA ARG A 28 9.82 -21.55 -10.81
C ARG A 28 10.51 -22.85 -10.45
N ASP A 29 10.27 -23.34 -9.25
CA ASP A 29 10.72 -24.66 -8.80
C ASP A 29 9.91 -25.78 -9.49
N LYS A 30 10.29 -27.04 -9.22
CA LYS A 30 9.62 -28.22 -9.78
C LYS A 30 8.14 -28.38 -9.35
N TYR A 31 7.68 -27.60 -8.37
CA TYR A 31 6.31 -27.57 -7.89
C TYR A 31 5.54 -26.34 -8.39
N GLY A 32 6.14 -25.55 -9.28
CA GLY A 32 5.55 -24.35 -9.84
C GLY A 32 5.56 -23.14 -8.89
N ARG A 33 6.24 -23.19 -7.75
CA ARG A 33 6.42 -22.02 -6.85
C ARG A 33 7.56 -21.15 -7.37
N LEU A 34 7.64 -19.89 -6.96
CA LEU A 34 8.81 -19.07 -7.30
C LEU A 34 10.06 -19.70 -6.70
N ASP A 35 11.09 -19.81 -7.53
CA ASP A 35 12.43 -20.18 -7.07
C ASP A 35 12.94 -19.09 -6.12
N LYS A 36 13.33 -19.49 -4.91
CA LYS A 36 13.64 -18.55 -3.84
C LYS A 36 14.85 -17.68 -4.16
N ASP A 37 15.92 -18.27 -4.69
CA ASP A 37 17.17 -17.55 -4.95
C ASP A 37 16.98 -16.59 -6.12
N ASP A 38 16.25 -17.02 -7.16
CA ASP A 38 15.94 -16.16 -8.29
C ASP A 38 15.00 -15.01 -7.92
N TYR A 39 14.00 -15.28 -7.05
CA TYR A 39 13.15 -14.24 -6.49
C TYR A 39 13.94 -13.23 -5.66
N LEU A 40 14.85 -13.69 -4.78
CA LEU A 40 15.68 -12.79 -3.98
C LEU A 40 16.62 -11.94 -4.85
N ARG A 41 17.20 -12.53 -5.90
CA ARG A 41 17.98 -11.80 -6.90
C ARG A 41 17.14 -10.71 -7.57
N HIS A 42 15.91 -11.02 -7.97
CA HIS A 42 15.01 -10.05 -8.60
C HIS A 42 14.58 -8.93 -7.61
N ALA A 43 14.15 -9.32 -6.42
CA ALA A 43 13.73 -8.43 -5.33
C ALA A 43 14.87 -7.52 -4.81
N SER A 44 16.13 -7.88 -5.03
CA SER A 44 17.27 -7.02 -4.65
C SER A 44 17.28 -5.65 -5.34
N SER A 45 16.58 -5.53 -6.47
CA SER A 45 16.43 -4.27 -7.22
C SER A 45 15.21 -3.44 -6.80
N TYR A 46 14.38 -3.95 -5.88
CA TYR A 46 13.18 -3.25 -5.46
C TYR A 46 13.54 -2.00 -4.69
N THR A 47 12.80 -0.94 -4.96
CA THR A 47 12.93 0.31 -4.21
C THR A 47 11.88 0.34 -3.10
N ARG A 48 12.31 0.77 -1.92
CA ARG A 48 11.43 0.90 -0.74
C ARG A 48 11.07 2.35 -0.56
N HIS A 49 9.78 2.57 -0.34
CA HIS A 49 9.25 3.90 -0.15
C HIS A 49 8.43 3.94 1.14
N LYS A 50 8.42 5.13 1.74
CA LYS A 50 7.69 5.40 2.96
C LYS A 50 7.15 6.82 2.88
N MET A 51 5.88 6.97 3.21
CA MET A 51 5.32 8.30 3.40
C MET A 51 4.37 8.33 4.58
N ILE A 52 4.41 9.44 5.31
CA ILE A 52 3.47 9.74 6.37
C ILE A 52 2.47 10.74 5.81
N VAL A 53 1.20 10.35 5.79
CA VAL A 53 0.12 11.14 5.19
C VAL A 53 -0.95 11.44 6.21
N ASP A 54 -1.52 12.63 6.11
CA ASP A 54 -2.67 13.01 6.91
C ASP A 54 -3.89 12.20 6.49
N ILE A 55 -4.65 11.74 7.48
CA ILE A 55 -5.91 11.06 7.21
C ILE A 55 -7.03 12.10 7.30
N PRO A 56 -7.79 12.32 6.21
CA PRO A 56 -8.93 13.22 6.24
C PRO A 56 -9.92 12.83 7.33
N ARG A 57 -10.64 13.82 7.86
CA ARG A 57 -11.61 13.59 8.94
C ARG A 57 -12.75 12.70 8.45
N CYS A 58 -12.88 11.55 9.09
CA CYS A 58 -14.02 10.66 8.93
C CYS A 58 -15.16 11.07 9.88
N SER A 59 -16.39 11.22 9.36
CA SER A 59 -17.59 11.48 10.16
C SER A 59 -18.11 10.21 10.85
N GLU A 60 -19.15 10.31 11.68
CA GLU A 60 -19.59 9.23 12.58
C GLU A 60 -20.13 7.95 11.91
N LYS A 61 -20.31 7.94 10.59
CA LYS A 61 -20.74 6.77 9.81
C LYS A 61 -19.53 5.94 9.33
N ILE A 62 -19.77 4.73 8.84
CA ILE A 62 -18.71 3.85 8.31
C ILE A 62 -17.95 4.60 7.19
N CYS A 63 -16.70 4.96 7.47
CA CYS A 63 -15.78 5.46 6.46
C CYS A 63 -14.87 4.35 5.96
N LEU A 64 -14.80 4.23 4.65
CA LEU A 64 -13.75 3.48 3.99
C LEU A 64 -12.54 4.40 3.83
N LEU A 65 -11.38 3.95 4.30
CA LEU A 65 -10.10 4.60 4.04
C LEU A 65 -9.54 4.07 2.73
N GLN A 66 -9.22 4.95 1.80
CA GLN A 66 -8.64 4.60 0.51
C GLN A 66 -7.23 5.17 0.42
N VAL A 67 -6.28 4.31 0.03
CA VAL A 67 -4.88 4.68 -0.21
C VAL A 67 -4.66 4.69 -1.72
N HIS A 68 -4.23 5.82 -2.27
CA HIS A 68 -3.98 6.01 -3.69
C HIS A 68 -2.47 6.13 -3.92
N PHE A 69 -1.92 5.27 -4.76
CA PHE A 69 -0.53 5.38 -5.21
C PHE A 69 -0.48 6.26 -6.46
N LEU A 70 0.26 7.35 -6.39
CA LEU A 70 0.37 8.36 -7.43
C LEU A 70 1.72 8.21 -8.16
N PRO A 71 1.87 8.82 -9.36
CA PRO A 71 3.17 8.93 -10.02
C PRO A 71 4.24 9.56 -9.12
N CYS A 72 5.51 9.31 -9.43
CA CYS A 72 6.67 9.83 -8.69
C CYS A 72 6.72 9.41 -7.22
N ASP A 73 6.22 8.21 -6.92
CA ASP A 73 6.30 7.58 -5.59
C ASP A 73 5.62 8.42 -4.50
N GLN A 74 4.48 9.01 -4.86
CA GLN A 74 3.59 9.74 -3.96
C GLN A 74 2.39 8.89 -3.57
N VAL A 75 1.77 9.25 -2.45
CA VAL A 75 0.60 8.59 -1.88
C VAL A 75 -0.38 9.65 -1.41
N ALA A 76 -1.64 9.47 -1.74
CA ALA A 76 -2.74 10.25 -1.19
C ALA A 76 -3.70 9.33 -0.43
N VAL A 77 -4.36 9.89 0.57
CA VAL A 77 -5.37 9.17 1.35
C VAL A 77 -6.68 9.93 1.30
N SER A 78 -7.76 9.21 1.01
CA SER A 78 -9.11 9.76 1.01
C SER A 78 -10.03 8.91 1.87
N THR A 79 -11.12 9.52 2.34
CA THR A 79 -12.18 8.82 3.06
C THR A 79 -13.46 8.90 2.26
N THR A 80 -14.16 7.77 2.08
CA THR A 80 -15.49 7.76 1.47
C THR A 80 -16.52 7.29 2.48
N TYR A 81 -17.73 7.83 2.36
CA TYR A 81 -18.87 7.44 3.19
C TYR A 81 -19.61 6.29 2.54
N TYR A 82 -19.95 5.27 3.31
CA TYR A 82 -20.93 4.29 2.89
C TYR A 82 -22.33 4.77 3.29
N SER A 83 -23.11 5.31 2.34
CA SER A 83 -24.56 5.46 2.54
C SER A 83 -25.21 4.13 2.18
N GLN A 84 -25.72 3.40 3.19
CA GLN A 84 -26.84 2.49 2.95
C GLN A 84 -27.95 3.37 2.36
N GLY A 85 -28.45 2.99 1.18
CA GLY A 85 -29.52 3.71 0.48
C GLY A 85 -30.77 3.88 1.31
#